data_AF-A0A5B7JUH6-F1
#
_entry.id   AF-A0A5B7JUH6-F1
#
_cell.length_a   1.000
_cell.length_b   1.000
_cell.length_c   1.000
_cell.angle_alpha   90.00
_cell.angle_beta   90.00
_cell.angle_gamma   90.00
#
_symmetry.space_group_name_H-M   'P 1'
#
loop_
_entity.id
_entity.type
_entity.pdbx_description
1 polymer ?
#
loop_
_entity_poly.entity_id
_entity_poly.type
_entity_poly.pdbx_seq_one_letter_code
_entity_poly.pdbx_strand_id
1 'polypeptide(L)'
;MRTTHPIPFSVLSSKQKQDPAPVRHLTLNMPPKHPATNPAMSPSVAKKTRKSLTLEVKLDIIHRHEARKLIALLATILTPSTVSTIFKLADSIKKAGETVSSLQAKRTT
;
A
#
# COMPACT_ATOMS: atom_id res chain seq x y z
N MET A 1 -32.98 -4.02 51.26
CA MET A 1 -33.71 -5.17 50.65
C MET A 1 -33.90 -4.88 49.17
N ARG A 2 -33.29 -5.67 48.26
CA ARG A 2 -33.47 -5.53 46.80
C ARG A 2 -34.35 -6.68 46.32
N THR A 3 -35.44 -6.35 45.64
CA THR A 3 -36.38 -7.32 45.07
C THR A 3 -36.12 -7.44 43.57
N THR A 4 -35.73 -8.64 43.14
CA THR A 4 -35.59 -9.04 41.74
C THR A 4 -36.90 -9.70 41.32
N HIS A 5 -37.51 -9.24 40.23
CA HIS A 5 -38.65 -9.91 39.61
C HIS A 5 -38.26 -10.42 38.22
N PRO A 6 -38.36 -11.74 37.95
CA PRO A 6 -38.07 -12.30 36.64
C PRO A 6 -39.30 -12.19 35.71
N ILE A 7 -39.07 -11.92 34.44
CA ILE A 7 -40.11 -11.96 33.40
C ILE A 7 -40.08 -13.35 32.74
N PRO A 8 -41.19 -14.11 32.76
CA PRO A 8 -41.27 -15.41 32.11
C PRO A 8 -41.54 -15.29 30.60
N PHE A 9 -40.82 -16.10 29.82
CA PHE A 9 -41.13 -16.35 28.41
C PHE A 9 -42.25 -17.39 28.30
N SER A 10 -43.19 -17.16 27.37
CA SER A 10 -44.07 -18.22 26.87
C SER A 10 -44.11 -18.17 25.34
N VAL A 11 -43.53 -19.20 24.75
CA VAL A 11 -43.68 -19.59 23.34
C VAL A 11 -44.97 -20.40 23.22
N LEU A 12 -45.69 -20.21 22.10
CA LEU A 12 -46.34 -21.23 21.26
C LEU A 12 -47.69 -20.71 20.76
N SER A 13 -47.87 -20.62 19.44
CA SER A 13 -48.96 -21.31 18.74
C SER A 13 -48.91 -21.03 17.25
N SER A 14 -49.22 -22.07 16.47
CA SER A 14 -49.10 -22.15 15.03
C SER A 14 -50.45 -22.05 14.33
N LYS A 15 -50.40 -21.80 13.01
CA LYS A 15 -51.47 -21.99 11.99
C LYS A 15 -52.55 -20.89 12.04
N GLN A 16 -53.14 -20.40 10.95
CA GLN A 16 -53.48 -21.01 9.67
C GLN A 16 -53.84 -19.94 8.62
N LYS A 17 -53.53 -20.24 7.35
CA LYS A 17 -54.00 -19.75 6.02
C LYS A 17 -54.90 -18.49 5.90
N GLN A 18 -54.65 -17.63 4.89
CA GLN A 18 -55.23 -17.71 3.52
C GLN A 18 -54.98 -16.44 2.66
N ASP A 19 -54.26 -16.62 1.53
CA ASP A 19 -54.34 -16.02 0.17
C ASP A 19 -54.36 -14.48 -0.13
N PRO A 20 -53.98 -14.05 -1.38
CA PRO A 20 -52.94 -13.02 -1.60
C PRO A 20 -53.40 -11.69 -2.25
N ALA A 21 -52.42 -10.76 -2.38
CA ALA A 21 -52.35 -9.52 -3.18
C ALA A 21 -52.95 -8.25 -2.51
N PRO A 22 -52.45 -7.02 -2.78
CA PRO A 22 -51.62 -6.57 -3.90
C PRO A 22 -50.23 -6.02 -3.49
N VAL A 23 -49.23 -6.38 -4.31
CA VAL A 23 -47.87 -5.85 -4.30
C VAL A 23 -47.93 -4.32 -4.43
N ARG A 24 -47.77 -3.62 -3.31
CA ARG A 24 -47.43 -2.20 -3.34
C ARG A 24 -45.96 -2.15 -3.67
N HIS A 25 -45.66 -2.00 -4.97
CA HIS A 25 -44.31 -1.77 -5.46
C HIS A 25 -43.80 -0.48 -4.80
N LEU A 26 -43.07 -0.62 -3.69
CA LEU A 26 -42.31 0.48 -3.11
C LEU A 26 -41.24 0.84 -4.13
N THR A 27 -41.51 1.90 -4.90
CA THR A 27 -40.50 2.57 -5.70
C THR A 27 -39.43 3.10 -4.75
N LEU A 28 -38.38 2.32 -4.55
CA LEU A 28 -37.16 2.75 -3.89
C LEU A 28 -36.55 3.87 -4.74
N ASN A 29 -36.61 5.10 -4.24
CA ASN A 29 -35.81 6.21 -4.73
C ASN A 29 -34.33 5.86 -4.53
N MET A 30 -33.74 5.21 -5.53
CA MET A 30 -32.28 5.14 -5.61
C MET A 30 -31.78 6.44 -6.21
N PRO A 31 -30.82 7.12 -5.54
CA PRO A 31 -30.23 8.32 -6.10
C PRO A 31 -29.64 7.96 -7.48
N PRO A 32 -29.82 8.80 -8.51
CA PRO A 32 -29.31 8.53 -9.83
C PRO A 32 -27.81 8.27 -9.73
N LYS A 33 -27.36 7.13 -10.28
CA LYS A 33 -25.94 6.81 -10.46
C LYS A 33 -25.26 8.05 -11.02
N HIS A 34 -24.35 8.62 -10.23
CA HIS A 34 -23.58 9.80 -10.59
C HIS A 34 -23.11 9.66 -12.05
N PRO A 35 -23.45 10.59 -12.95
CA PRO A 35 -22.78 10.64 -14.24
C PRO A 35 -21.29 10.79 -13.95
N ALA A 36 -20.47 9.88 -14.48
CA ALA A 36 -19.02 9.98 -14.46
C ALA A 36 -18.56 11.08 -15.42
N THR A 37 -19.04 12.31 -15.19
CA THR A 37 -18.79 13.48 -16.02
C THR A 37 -18.49 14.64 -15.09
N ASN A 38 -17.37 14.50 -14.40
CA ASN A 38 -16.39 15.57 -14.33
C ASN A 38 -15.04 14.83 -14.42
N PRO A 39 -14.26 14.95 -15.51
CA PRO A 39 -12.84 14.82 -15.33
C PRO A 39 -12.50 15.94 -14.36
N ALA A 40 -12.37 15.62 -13.07
CA ALA A 40 -11.61 16.46 -12.17
C ALA A 40 -10.34 16.75 -12.96
N MET A 41 -10.12 18.01 -13.31
CA MET A 41 -8.89 18.44 -13.96
C MET A 41 -7.80 18.19 -12.93
N SER A 42 -7.37 16.93 -12.86
CA SER A 42 -6.21 16.54 -12.13
C SER A 42 -5.10 17.38 -12.74
N PRO A 43 -4.32 18.12 -11.92
CA PRO A 43 -3.16 18.77 -12.47
C PRO A 43 -2.40 17.67 -13.20
N SER A 44 -2.15 17.88 -14.49
CA SER A 44 -1.24 17.03 -15.25
C SER A 44 0.13 17.23 -14.62
N VAL A 45 0.40 16.48 -13.55
CA VAL A 45 1.71 16.43 -12.92
C VAL A 45 2.55 15.67 -13.91
N ALA A 46 3.21 16.41 -14.80
CA ALA A 46 4.23 15.85 -15.68
C ALA A 46 5.17 15.01 -14.79
N LYS A 47 5.12 13.68 -14.96
CA LYS A 47 5.90 12.75 -14.16
C LYS A 47 7.36 13.10 -14.34
N LYS A 48 7.98 13.69 -13.32
CA LYS A 48 9.42 13.92 -13.31
C LYS A 48 10.10 12.56 -13.34
N THR A 49 10.97 12.35 -14.32
CA THR A 49 11.79 11.14 -14.41
C THR A 49 12.74 11.12 -13.22
N ARG A 50 12.65 10.06 -12.40
CA ARG A 50 13.56 9.87 -11.27
C ARG A 50 14.92 9.45 -11.81
N LYS A 51 16.00 10.12 -11.38
CA LYS A 51 17.36 9.68 -11.67
C LYS A 51 17.62 8.33 -10.98
N SER A 52 18.05 7.33 -11.75
CA SER A 52 18.48 6.04 -11.22
C SER A 52 19.95 6.12 -10.81
N LEU A 53 20.30 5.37 -9.77
CA LEU A 53 21.67 5.24 -9.28
C LEU A 53 22.20 3.86 -9.70
N THR A 54 23.44 3.82 -10.19
CA THR A 54 24.11 2.57 -10.59
C THR A 54 24.41 1.70 -9.37
N LEU A 55 24.57 0.39 -9.61
CA LEU A 55 24.85 -0.58 -8.54
C LEU A 55 26.17 -0.28 -7.83
N GLU A 56 27.21 0.10 -8.58
CA GLU A 56 28.52 0.46 -8.04
C GLU A 56 28.47 1.63 -7.06
N VAL A 57 27.75 2.70 -7.42
CA VAL A 57 27.63 3.86 -6.53
C VAL A 57 26.88 3.48 -5.27
N LYS A 58 25.83 2.64 -5.36
CA LYS A 58 25.14 2.13 -4.16
C LYS A 58 26.06 1.29 -3.27
N LEU A 59 26.91 0.45 -3.86
CA LEU A 59 27.88 -0.36 -3.12
C LEU A 59 28.96 0.51 -2.47
N ASP A 60 29.47 1.52 -3.17
CA ASP A 60 30.46 2.46 -2.63
C ASP A 60 29.93 3.22 -1.41
N ILE A 61 28.66 3.66 -1.46
CA ILE A 61 27.97 4.29 -0.33
C ILE A 61 27.89 3.35 0.88
N ILE A 62 27.55 2.07 0.64
CA ILE A 62 27.46 1.06 1.70
C ILE A 62 28.84 0.76 2.29
N HIS A 63 29.88 0.63 1.47
CA HIS A 63 31.24 0.32 1.91
C HIS A 63 31.88 1.46 2.69
N ARG A 64 31.60 2.72 2.31
CA ARG A 64 32.19 3.91 2.93
C ARG A 64 31.34 4.53 4.04
N HIS A 65 30.27 3.86 4.45
CA HIS A 65 29.35 4.27 5.52
C HIS A 65 30.06 4.77 6.79
N GLU A 66 31.13 4.10 7.21
CA GLU A 66 31.87 4.45 8.43
C GLU A 66 32.52 5.85 8.35
N ALA A 67 32.78 6.36 7.15
CA ALA A 67 33.29 7.71 6.95
C ALA A 67 32.12 8.70 7.03
N ARG A 68 31.80 9.17 8.25
CA ARG A 68 30.77 10.20 8.52
C ARG A 68 30.84 11.41 7.56
N LYS A 69 32.04 11.76 7.09
CA LYS A 69 32.29 12.83 6.10
C LYS A 69 31.63 12.56 4.73
N LEU A 70 31.61 11.31 4.28
CA LEU A 70 31.03 10.92 2.99
C LEU A 70 29.50 10.90 3.05
N ILE A 71 28.90 10.47 4.17
CA ILE A 71 27.44 10.55 4.37
C ILE A 71 26.97 12.01 4.36
N ALA A 72 27.69 12.91 5.04
CA ALA A 72 27.36 14.34 5.04
C ALA A 72 27.44 14.95 3.63
N LEU A 73 28.47 14.60 2.85
CA LEU A 73 28.60 15.03 1.46
C LEU A 73 27.54 14.41 0.54
N LEU A 74 27.17 13.15 0.75
CA LEU A 74 26.08 12.54 -0.01
C LEU A 74 24.74 13.15 0.33
N ALA A 75 24.51 13.59 1.57
CA ALA A 75 23.26 14.27 1.96
C ALA A 75 23.10 15.64 1.30
N THR A 76 24.17 16.26 0.80
CA THR A 76 24.07 17.49 0.00
C THR A 76 23.79 17.21 -1.47
N ILE A 77 24.21 16.06 -2.00
CA ILE A 77 24.03 15.66 -3.41
C ILE A 77 22.73 14.85 -3.61
N LEU A 78 22.34 14.04 -2.63
CA LEU A 78 21.21 13.13 -2.63
C LEU A 78 20.22 13.49 -1.52
N THR A 79 18.95 13.19 -1.74
CA THR A 79 17.95 13.37 -0.70
C THR A 79 18.19 12.41 0.48
N PRO A 80 17.98 12.83 1.74
CA PRO A 80 18.11 11.95 2.90
C PRO A 80 17.27 10.66 2.79
N SER A 81 16.09 10.75 2.16
CA SER A 81 15.22 9.60 1.88
C SER A 81 15.86 8.57 0.96
N THR A 82 16.64 9.01 -0.03
CA THR A 82 17.38 8.13 -0.94
C THR A 82 18.50 7.42 -0.19
N VAL A 83 19.26 8.16 0.62
CA VAL A 83 20.33 7.59 1.45
C VAL A 83 19.78 6.55 2.42
N SER A 84 18.69 6.86 3.13
CA SER A 84 18.02 5.93 4.04
C SER A 84 17.53 4.66 3.33
N THR A 85 16.99 4.79 2.11
CA THR A 85 16.54 3.64 1.32
C THR A 85 17.70 2.74 0.91
N ILE A 86 18.86 3.32 0.55
CA ILE A 86 20.07 2.54 0.21
C ILE A 86 20.54 1.72 1.43
N PHE A 87 20.57 2.34 2.60
CA PHE A 87 20.94 1.66 3.84
C PHE A 87 19.96 0.53 4.21
N LYS A 88 18.66 0.77 4.08
CA LYS A 88 17.63 -0.26 4.31
C LYS A 88 17.75 -1.46 3.38
N LEU A 89 18.24 -1.25 2.17
CA LEU A 89 18.37 -2.29 1.14
C LEU A 89 19.80 -2.83 1.01
N ALA A 90 20.69 -2.53 1.97
CA ALA A 90 22.12 -2.80 1.85
C ALA A 90 22.43 -4.27 1.55
N ASP A 91 21.77 -5.21 2.25
CA ASP A 91 22.02 -6.63 2.07
C ASP A 91 21.55 -7.14 0.70
N SER A 92 20.39 -6.67 0.24
CA SER A 92 19.90 -6.99 -1.10
C SER A 92 20.82 -6.44 -2.19
N ILE A 93 21.36 -5.23 -2.00
CA ILE A 93 22.31 -4.60 -2.94
C ILE A 93 23.64 -5.38 -2.97
N LYS A 94 24.17 -5.81 -1.82
CA LYS A 94 25.38 -6.64 -1.74
C LYS A 94 25.20 -7.96 -2.49
N LYS A 95 24.06 -8.65 -2.29
CA LYS A 95 23.76 -9.92 -2.97
C LYS A 95 23.59 -9.75 -4.48
N ALA A 96 22.98 -8.66 -4.92
CA ALA A 96 22.92 -8.32 -6.34
C ALA A 96 24.33 -8.10 -6.92
N GLY A 97 25.23 -7.43 -6.19
CA GLY A 97 26.62 -7.23 -6.59
C GLY A 97 27.37 -8.55 -6.80
N GLU A 98 27.29 -9.47 -5.83
CA GLU A 98 27.90 -10.80 -5.93
C GLU A 98 27.37 -11.60 -7.13
N THR A 99 26.06 -11.53 -7.38
CA THR A 99 25.41 -12.23 -8.51
C THR A 99 25.95 -11.72 -9.85
N VAL A 100 26.07 -10.39 -10.00
CA VAL A 100 26.62 -9.78 -11.21
C VAL A 100 28.08 -10.19 -11.40
N SER A 101 28.90 -10.16 -10.34
CA SER A 101 30.29 -10.60 -10.39
C SER A 101 30.44 -12.07 -10.79
N SER A 102 29.61 -12.95 -10.24
CA SER A 102 29.60 -14.38 -10.61
C SER A 102 29.23 -14.59 -12.08
N LEU A 103 28.25 -13.84 -12.59
CA LEU A 103 27.80 -13.94 -13.97
C LEU A 103 28.86 -13.45 -14.96
N GLN A 104 29.62 -12.41 -14.60
CA GLN A 104 30.76 -11.93 -15.38
C GLN A 104 31.91 -12.94 -15.40
N ALA A 105 32.24 -13.53 -14.25
CA ALA A 105 33.30 -14.54 -14.13
C ALA A 105 33.02 -15.75 -15.05
N LYS A 106 31.76 -16.19 -15.15
CA LYS A 106 31.36 -17.31 -16.03
C LYS A 106 31.42 -17.01 -17.53
N ARG A 107 31.38 -15.75 -17.94
CA ARG A 107 31.43 -15.35 -19.36
C ARG A 107 32.86 -15.20 -19.90
N THR A 108 33.85 -15.24 -19.02
CA THR A 108 35.27 -14.96 -19.36
C THR A 108 36.10 -16.25 -19.50
N THR A 109 35.45 -17.41 -19.51
CA THR A 109 36.07 -18.75 -19.69
C THR A 109 35.45 -19.42 -20.90
#